data_AF-A7YXV9-F1
#
_entry.id   AF-A7YXV9-F1
#
_cell.length_a   1.000
_cell.length_b   1.000
_cell.length_c   1.000
_cell.angle_alpha   90.00
_cell.angle_beta   90.00
_cell.angle_gamma   90.00
#
_symmetry.space_group_name_H-M   'P 1'
#
loop_
_entity.id
_entity.type
_entity.pdbx_description
1 polymer ?
#
loop_
_entity_poly.entity_id
_entity_poly.type
_entity_poly.pdbx_seq_one_letter_code
_entity_poly.pdbx_strand_id
1 'polypeptide(L)'
;MQVRLAKIDADAEASLASKYAIDAYPSIVAFKDGSKHSQHDATLWQKQEIRAYAAAVTGEAYLFNAREVYNGARFNFKIALRSTPLPGSARQMLYTGFPVVLLMLILCPCCCFYCCCSSPAPKKQKKKPSTSKSASSSDPAEDEKEGEKTGKDEPEKDDDEKKDD
;
A
#
# COMPACT_ATOMS: atom_id res chain seq x y z
N MET A 1 -14.19 5.41 27.05
CA MET A 1 -14.86 4.98 25.81
C MET A 1 -15.00 3.46 25.86
N GLN A 2 -16.18 2.90 25.59
CA GLN A 2 -16.47 1.48 25.79
C GLN A 2 -16.76 0.82 24.44
N VAL A 3 -15.96 -0.17 24.05
CA VAL A 3 -16.23 -1.01 22.87
C VAL A 3 -16.92 -2.28 23.35
N ARG A 4 -18.03 -2.63 22.68
CA ARG A 4 -18.73 -3.89 22.92
C ARG A 4 -18.34 -4.89 21.85
N LEU A 5 -18.05 -6.11 22.27
CA LEU A 5 -17.76 -7.23 21.37
C LEU A 5 -18.97 -8.16 21.37
N ALA A 6 -19.33 -8.65 20.19
CA ALA A 6 -20.36 -9.65 20.00
C ALA A 6 -19.78 -10.78 19.15
N LYS A 7 -20.29 -12.00 19.39
CA LYS A 7 -20.07 -13.16 18.53
C LYS A 7 -21.42 -13.49 17.90
N ILE A 8 -21.40 -13.76 16.60
CA ILE A 8 -22.54 -14.27 15.85
C ILE A 8 -22.12 -15.61 15.27
N ASP A 9 -22.99 -16.60 15.36
CA ASP A 9 -22.85 -17.87 14.65
C ASP A 9 -23.50 -17.71 13.28
N ALA A 10 -22.69 -17.69 12.22
CA ALA A 10 -23.16 -17.40 10.88
C ALA A 10 -23.94 -18.56 10.25
N ASP A 11 -23.72 -19.80 10.72
CA ASP A 11 -24.46 -20.97 10.26
C ASP A 11 -25.90 -20.94 10.81
N ALA A 12 -26.05 -20.54 12.07
CA ALA A 12 -27.36 -20.33 12.69
C ALA A 12 -28.08 -19.07 12.17
N GLU A 13 -27.32 -18.02 11.87
CA GLU A 13 -27.83 -16.69 11.47
C GLU A 13 -27.51 -16.35 10.00
N ALA A 14 -27.81 -17.27 9.08
CA ALA A 14 -27.48 -17.14 7.66
C ALA A 14 -28.05 -15.86 7.00
N SER A 15 -29.21 -15.38 7.47
CA SER A 15 -29.81 -14.12 6.98
C SER A 15 -28.96 -12.89 7.32
N LEU A 16 -28.37 -12.84 8.51
CA LEU A 16 -27.47 -11.77 8.94
C LEU A 16 -26.12 -11.88 8.22
N ALA A 17 -25.58 -13.09 8.09
CA ALA A 17 -24.34 -13.33 7.36
C ALA A 17 -24.45 -12.85 5.89
N SER A 18 -25.56 -13.19 5.23
CA SER A 18 -25.86 -12.74 3.86
C SER A 18 -26.06 -11.22 3.79
N LYS A 19 -26.81 -10.64 4.73
CA LYS A 19 -27.06 -9.17 4.79
C LYS A 19 -25.76 -8.37 4.90
N TYR A 20 -24.77 -8.89 5.62
CA TYR A 20 -23.49 -8.22 5.81
C TYR A 20 -22.37 -8.73 4.90
N ALA A 21 -22.70 -9.59 3.93
CA ALA A 21 -21.76 -10.20 2.98
C ALA A 21 -20.56 -10.85 3.69
N ILE A 22 -20.84 -11.76 4.62
CA ILE A 22 -19.82 -12.58 5.26
C ILE A 22 -19.60 -13.84 4.42
N ASP A 23 -18.44 -13.92 3.80
CA ASP A 23 -18.01 -14.96 2.86
C ASP A 23 -16.90 -15.86 3.43
N ALA A 24 -16.07 -15.32 4.33
CA ALA A 24 -14.98 -16.04 4.97
C ALA A 24 -15.10 -16.02 6.51
N TYR A 25 -14.58 -17.07 7.14
CA TYR A 25 -14.54 -17.21 8.59
C TYR A 25 -13.12 -17.48 9.09
N PRO A 26 -12.70 -16.89 10.23
CA PRO A 26 -13.42 -15.88 11.02
C PRO A 26 -13.33 -14.48 10.40
N SER A 27 -14.47 -13.76 10.33
CA SER A 27 -14.53 -12.35 9.93
C SER A 27 -14.88 -11.44 11.11
N ILE A 28 -14.24 -10.27 11.19
CA ILE A 28 -14.60 -9.22 12.14
C ILE A 28 -15.23 -8.06 11.39
N VAL A 29 -16.44 -7.69 11.79
CA VAL A 29 -17.15 -6.51 11.28
C VAL A 29 -17.24 -5.46 12.38
N ALA A 30 -16.80 -4.26 12.08
CA ALA A 30 -16.97 -3.11 12.95
C ALA A 30 -18.27 -2.37 12.62
N PHE A 31 -19.01 -2.02 13.67
CA PHE A 31 -20.16 -1.13 13.60
C PHE A 31 -19.86 0.15 14.37
N LYS A 32 -20.19 1.29 13.79
CA LYS A 32 -20.08 2.62 14.43
C LYS A 32 -21.37 3.37 14.18
N ASP A 33 -21.94 3.94 15.23
CA ASP A 33 -23.20 4.70 15.18
C ASP A 33 -24.35 3.93 14.49
N GLY A 34 -24.44 2.62 14.74
CA GLY A 34 -25.48 1.74 14.20
C GLY A 34 -25.27 1.29 12.74
N SER A 35 -24.20 1.75 12.08
CA SER A 35 -23.90 1.43 10.68
C SER A 35 -22.65 0.57 10.55
N LYS A 36 -22.59 -0.28 9.53
CA LYS A 36 -21.39 -1.07 9.18
C LYS A 36 -20.27 -0.08 8.81
N HIS A 37 -19.14 -0.17 9.48
CA HIS A 37 -17.99 0.71 9.26
C HIS A 37 -16.94 0.03 8.39
N SER A 38 -16.53 -1.19 8.74
CA SER A 38 -15.44 -1.92 8.07
C SER A 38 -15.51 -3.42 8.37
N GLN A 39 -14.90 -4.25 7.52
CA GLN A 39 -14.85 -5.71 7.64
C GLN A 39 -13.45 -6.20 7.29
N HIS A 40 -12.92 -7.14 8.08
CA HIS A 40 -11.63 -7.78 7.82
C HIS A 40 -11.66 -9.27 8.14
N ASP A 41 -10.81 -10.01 7.43
CA ASP A 41 -10.43 -11.36 7.80
C ASP A 41 -9.58 -11.32 9.07
N ALA A 42 -10.01 -12.08 10.09
CA ALA A 42 -9.40 -12.14 11.40
C ALA A 42 -8.58 -13.42 11.64
N THR A 43 -8.34 -14.24 10.61
CA THR A 43 -7.65 -15.54 10.71
C THR A 43 -6.31 -15.46 11.46
N LEU A 44 -5.54 -14.40 11.25
CA LEU A 44 -4.23 -14.20 11.88
C LEU A 44 -4.24 -13.18 13.03
N TRP A 45 -5.39 -12.60 13.35
CA TRP A 45 -5.46 -11.52 14.33
C TRP A 45 -5.30 -12.07 15.75
N GLN A 46 -4.45 -11.43 16.54
CA GLN A 46 -4.31 -11.75 17.96
C GLN A 46 -5.03 -10.69 18.80
N LYS A 47 -5.05 -10.93 20.12
CA LYS A 47 -5.73 -10.05 21.09
C LYS A 47 -5.33 -8.58 20.97
N GLN A 48 -4.08 -8.29 20.62
CA GLN A 48 -3.59 -6.90 20.58
C GLN A 48 -4.07 -6.19 19.31
N GLU A 49 -4.17 -6.93 18.22
CA GLU A 49 -4.58 -6.46 16.90
C GLU A 49 -6.07 -6.12 16.93
N ILE A 50 -6.91 -6.98 17.54
CA ILE A 50 -8.33 -6.70 17.78
C ILE A 50 -8.50 -5.43 18.64
N ARG A 51 -7.67 -5.27 19.68
CA ARG A 51 -7.71 -4.07 20.56
C ARG A 51 -7.30 -2.80 19.81
N ALA A 52 -6.23 -2.87 19.01
CA ALA A 52 -5.74 -1.75 18.22
C ALA A 52 -6.77 -1.33 17.15
N TYR A 53 -7.39 -2.31 16.50
CA TYR A 53 -8.47 -2.09 15.55
C TYR A 53 -9.69 -1.46 16.21
N ALA A 54 -10.16 -2.00 17.33
CA ALA A 54 -11.26 -1.43 18.11
C ALA A 54 -10.99 0.04 18.50
N ALA A 55 -9.76 0.34 18.94
CA ALA A 55 -9.34 1.70 19.26
C ALA A 55 -9.32 2.61 18.01
N ALA A 56 -8.90 2.09 16.85
CA ALA A 56 -8.90 2.82 15.58
C ALA A 56 -10.32 3.18 15.14
N VAL A 57 -11.26 2.22 15.18
CA VAL A 57 -12.68 2.44 14.83
C VAL A 57 -13.32 3.51 15.72
N THR A 58 -13.04 3.48 17.02
CA THR A 58 -13.59 4.49 17.96
C THR A 58 -12.98 5.88 17.79
N GLY A 59 -11.85 6.00 17.11
CA GLY A 59 -11.16 7.26 16.92
C GLY A 59 -11.81 8.21 15.91
N GLU A 60 -11.06 9.26 15.59
CA GLU A 60 -11.41 10.22 14.56
C GLU A 60 -11.37 9.57 13.18
N ALA A 61 -12.42 9.77 12.38
CA ALA A 61 -12.58 9.12 11.08
C ALA A 61 -11.42 9.43 10.10
N TYR A 62 -10.88 10.65 10.10
CA TYR A 62 -9.80 11.04 9.20
C TYR A 62 -8.45 10.36 9.52
N LEU A 63 -8.26 9.88 10.76
CA LEU A 63 -7.08 9.13 11.17
C LEU A 63 -7.24 7.63 11.02
N PHE A 64 -8.44 7.15 10.68
CA PHE A 64 -8.73 5.71 10.65
C PHE A 64 -7.77 4.97 9.71
N ASN A 65 -7.72 5.38 8.44
CA ASN A 65 -6.84 4.76 7.44
C ASN A 65 -5.37 4.81 7.85
N ALA A 66 -4.90 5.94 8.38
CA ALA A 66 -3.51 6.07 8.83
C ALA A 66 -3.19 5.14 10.01
N ARG A 67 -4.10 5.04 11.00
CA ARG A 67 -3.98 4.13 12.14
C ARG A 67 -4.04 2.68 11.71
N GLU A 68 -4.93 2.34 10.77
CA GLU A 68 -5.07 1.00 10.23
C GLU A 68 -3.80 0.56 9.50
N VAL A 69 -3.29 1.40 8.58
CA VAL A 69 -2.03 1.14 7.88
C VAL A 69 -0.87 0.97 8.85
N TYR A 70 -0.77 1.86 9.85
CA TYR A 70 0.27 1.76 10.88
C TYR A 70 0.17 0.47 11.70
N ASN A 71 -1.04 0.11 12.15
CA ASN A 71 -1.28 -1.12 12.92
C ASN A 71 -1.02 -2.37 12.08
N GLY A 72 -1.41 -2.36 10.80
CA GLY A 72 -1.12 -3.42 9.84
C GLY A 72 0.38 -3.57 9.58
N ALA A 73 1.10 -2.47 9.38
CA ALA A 73 2.55 -2.48 9.21
C ALA A 73 3.25 -3.01 10.48
N ARG A 74 2.81 -2.57 11.66
CA ARG A 74 3.32 -3.05 12.95
C ARG A 74 3.08 -4.55 13.15
N PHE A 75 1.90 -5.04 12.76
CA PHE A 75 1.57 -6.46 12.83
C PHE A 75 2.44 -7.30 11.89
N ASN A 76 2.54 -6.90 10.62
CA ASN A 76 3.39 -7.57 9.64
C ASN A 76 4.86 -7.58 10.09
N PHE A 77 5.35 -6.47 10.66
CA PHE A 77 6.69 -6.41 11.22
C PHE A 77 6.88 -7.39 12.38
N LYS A 78 5.89 -7.53 13.27
CA LYS A 78 5.91 -8.53 14.35
C LYS A 78 5.98 -9.96 13.80
N ILE A 79 5.23 -10.26 12.75
CA ILE A 79 5.27 -11.57 12.08
C ILE A 79 6.63 -11.81 11.45
N ALA A 80 7.18 -10.83 10.71
CA ALA A 80 8.51 -10.91 10.13
C ALA A 80 9.61 -11.09 11.20
N LEU A 81 9.51 -10.41 12.35
CA LEU A 81 10.45 -10.61 13.45
C LEU A 81 10.39 -12.03 14.02
N ARG A 82 9.26 -12.73 13.96
CA ARG A 82 9.15 -14.12 14.44
C ARG A 82 9.90 -15.12 13.56
N SER A 83 9.98 -14.88 12.24
CA SER A 83 10.72 -15.75 11.31
C SER A 83 12.23 -15.52 11.32
N THR A 84 12.72 -14.44 11.94
CA THR A 84 14.15 -14.17 12.04
C THR A 84 14.83 -14.94 13.18
N PRO A 85 16.07 -15.45 12.99
CA PRO A 85 16.82 -16.20 14.00
C PRO A 85 17.43 -15.28 15.09
N LEU A 86 16.67 -14.30 15.58
CA LEU A 86 17.14 -13.34 16.57
C LEU A 86 16.83 -13.80 18.01
N PRO A 87 17.70 -13.46 19.00
CA PRO A 87 17.39 -13.70 20.39
C PRO A 87 16.12 -12.94 20.82
N GLY A 88 15.38 -13.49 21.78
CA GLY A 88 14.06 -12.94 22.19
C GLY A 88 14.12 -11.48 22.66
N SER A 89 15.20 -11.10 23.35
CA SER A 89 15.44 -9.73 23.82
C SER A 89 15.58 -8.73 22.66
N ALA A 90 16.35 -9.08 21.63
CA ALA A 90 16.53 -8.24 20.43
C ALA A 90 15.20 -8.07 19.66
N ARG A 91 14.41 -9.15 19.53
CA ARG A 91 13.08 -9.08 18.90
C ARG A 91 12.14 -8.14 19.65
N GLN A 92 12.15 -8.19 20.98
CA GLN A 92 11.34 -7.30 21.81
C GLN A 92 11.78 -5.84 21.69
N MET A 93 13.08 -5.57 21.67
CA MET A 93 13.61 -4.21 21.44
C MET A 93 13.20 -3.69 20.06
N LEU A 94 13.36 -4.49 19.00
CA LEU A 94 12.97 -4.10 17.64
C LEU A 94 11.47 -3.82 17.53
N TYR A 95 10.63 -4.69 18.10
CA TYR A 95 9.18 -4.49 18.08
C TYR A 95 8.74 -3.25 18.87
N THR A 96 9.39 -2.98 20.00
CA THR A 96 9.11 -1.78 20.81
C THR A 96 9.59 -0.52 20.11
N GLY A 97 10.74 -0.60 19.44
CA GLY A 97 11.32 0.46 18.61
C GLY A 97 10.70 0.59 17.21
N PHE A 98 9.63 -0.14 16.89
CA PHE A 98 8.99 -0.11 15.57
C PHE A 98 8.69 1.32 15.05
N PRO A 99 8.17 2.27 15.85
CA PRO A 99 7.95 3.64 15.37
C PRO A 99 9.24 4.31 14.89
N VAL A 100 10.34 4.08 15.59
CA VAL A 100 11.67 4.63 15.24
C VAL A 100 12.20 3.95 13.99
N VAL A 101 12.04 2.63 13.86
CA VAL A 101 12.43 1.88 12.66
C VAL A 101 11.65 2.37 11.44
N LEU A 102 10.34 2.52 11.57
CA LEU A 102 9.47 3.02 10.49
C LEU A 102 9.88 4.44 10.06
N LEU A 103 10.13 5.31 11.03
CA LEU A 103 10.59 6.68 10.78
C LEU A 103 11.99 6.71 10.14
N MET A 104 12.91 5.86 10.57
CA MET A 104 14.23 5.69 9.95
C MET A 104 14.11 5.23 8.50
N LEU A 105 13.22 4.28 8.19
CA LEU A 105 13.00 3.81 6.81
C LEU A 105 12.45 4.91 5.90
N ILE A 106 11.65 5.82 6.44
CA ILE A 106 11.09 6.95 5.68
C ILE A 106 12.13 8.06 5.51
N LEU A 107 12.87 8.41 6.58
CA LEU A 107 13.79 9.54 6.58
C LEU A 107 15.15 9.23 5.97
N CYS A 108 15.67 8.01 6.10
CA CYS A 108 16.97 7.61 5.57
C CYS A 108 17.12 7.89 4.06
N PRO A 109 16.19 7.49 3.18
CA PRO A 109 16.30 7.82 1.76
C PRO A 109 16.19 9.32 1.49
N CYS A 110 15.39 10.07 2.26
CA CYS A 110 15.35 11.53 2.16
C CYS A 110 16.71 12.13 2.51
N CYS A 111 17.33 11.72 3.62
CA CYS A 111 18.66 12.20 4.02
C CYS A 111 19.72 11.85 2.98
N CYS A 112 19.71 10.64 2.41
CA CYS A 112 20.63 10.24 1.35
C CYS A 112 20.44 11.08 0.07
N PHE A 113 19.19 11.38 -0.32
CA PHE A 113 18.90 12.19 -1.49
C PHE A 113 19.32 13.66 -1.30
N TYR A 114 19.05 14.23 -0.12
CA TYR A 114 19.43 15.61 0.19
C TYR A 114 20.94 15.78 0.46
N CYS A 115 21.63 14.78 1.00
CA CYS A 115 23.07 14.86 1.28
C CYS A 115 23.96 14.47 0.10
N CYS A 116 23.58 13.50 -0.75
CA CYS A 116 24.44 13.03 -1.85
C CYS A 116 24.27 13.82 -3.17
N CYS A 117 23.11 14.47 -3.41
CA CYS A 117 22.85 15.19 -4.66
C CYS A 117 23.14 16.69 -4.61
N SER A 118 23.61 17.24 -3.49
CA SER A 118 23.93 18.67 -3.33
C SER A 118 25.43 18.98 -3.47
N SER A 119 26.15 18.24 -4.32
CA SER A 119 27.48 18.68 -4.75
C SER A 119 27.31 19.79 -5.79
N PRO A 120 27.76 21.04 -5.53
CA PRO A 120 27.70 22.09 -6.53
C PRO A 120 28.53 21.67 -7.73
N ALA A 121 27.91 21.63 -8.91
CA ALA A 121 28.60 21.34 -10.16
C ALA A 121 29.85 22.24 -10.28
N PRO A 122 31.04 21.70 -10.62
CA PRO A 122 32.23 22.51 -10.79
C PRO A 122 31.95 23.54 -11.88
N LYS A 123 32.03 24.83 -11.52
CA LYS A 123 31.86 25.94 -12.47
C LYS A 123 32.87 25.74 -13.61
N LYS A 124 32.38 25.33 -14.80
CA LYS A 124 33.16 25.37 -16.04
C LYS A 124 33.68 26.80 -16.19
N GLN A 125 34.99 26.99 -16.01
CA GLN A 125 35.66 28.24 -16.32
C GLN A 125 35.41 28.54 -17.81
N LYS A 126 34.73 29.67 -18.09
CA LYS A 126 34.56 30.20 -19.44
C LYS A 126 35.95 30.49 -20.02
N LYS A 127 36.43 29.63 -20.92
CA LYS A 127 37.53 30.00 -21.83
C LYS A 127 37.04 31.11 -22.75
N LYS A 128 37.82 32.18 -22.86
CA LYS A 128 37.58 33.33 -23.74
C LYS A 128 37.49 32.88 -25.21
N PRO A 129 36.65 33.52 -26.05
CA PRO A 129 36.52 33.19 -27.46
C PRO A 129 37.68 33.78 -28.26
N SER A 130 38.39 32.94 -29.01
CA SER A 130 39.26 33.36 -30.10
C SER A 130 38.54 33.15 -31.43
N THR A 131 38.28 34.26 -32.11
CA THR A 131 37.69 34.39 -33.44
C THR A 131 38.58 33.76 -34.52
N SER A 132 38.05 32.88 -35.37
CA SER A 132 38.39 32.85 -36.81
C SER A 132 37.30 32.13 -37.63
N LYS A 133 37.07 32.68 -38.82
CA LYS A 133 36.05 32.39 -39.85
C LYS A 133 36.44 31.20 -40.74
N SER A 134 35.44 30.46 -41.25
CA SER A 134 35.31 29.93 -42.63
C SER A 134 34.10 28.97 -42.67
N ALA A 135 32.92 29.35 -43.19
CA ALA A 135 32.49 29.23 -44.60
C ALA A 135 32.49 27.80 -45.17
N SER A 136 31.33 27.16 -45.35
CA SER A 136 30.65 26.94 -46.65
C SER A 136 29.48 25.93 -46.55
N SER A 137 28.37 26.23 -47.24
CA SER A 137 27.40 25.35 -47.97
C SER A 137 27.18 23.90 -47.50
N SER A 138 25.97 23.33 -47.39
CA SER A 138 24.89 23.27 -48.39
C SER A 138 23.65 22.61 -47.77
N ASP A 139 22.43 23.02 -48.13
CA ASP A 139 21.19 22.21 -48.15
C ASP A 139 21.28 21.17 -49.31
N PRO A 140 20.48 20.06 -49.41
CA PRO A 140 19.03 20.01 -49.12
C PRO A 140 18.41 18.64 -48.69
N ALA A 141 17.08 18.65 -48.56
CA ALA A 141 16.09 17.59 -48.87
C ALA A 141 16.00 16.35 -47.94
N GLU A 142 14.88 16.16 -47.23
CA GLU A 142 13.66 15.37 -47.59
C GLU A 142 13.77 13.87 -47.31
N ASP A 143 12.88 13.38 -46.43
CA ASP A 143 12.17 12.07 -46.43
C ASP A 143 11.41 12.05 -45.08
N GLU A 144 10.08 12.22 -45.00
CA GLU A 144 9.03 11.22 -45.32
C GLU A 144 9.48 9.80 -44.89
N LYS A 145 8.77 9.03 -44.05
CA LYS A 145 7.37 8.65 -44.15
C LYS A 145 6.98 7.80 -42.92
N GLU A 146 5.69 7.85 -42.62
CA GLU A 146 4.77 6.74 -42.25
C GLU A 146 5.24 5.70 -41.22
N GLY A 147 4.53 5.54 -40.12
CA GLY A 147 3.21 4.87 -40.09
C GLY A 147 3.40 3.60 -39.24
N GLU A 148 2.44 2.93 -38.65
CA GLU A 148 0.98 2.93 -38.61
C GLU A 148 0.70 1.91 -37.45
N LYS A 149 -0.15 2.21 -36.45
CA LYS A 149 -1.56 1.74 -36.35
C LYS A 149 -1.66 0.22 -36.60
N THR A 150 -2.22 -0.59 -35.72
CA THR A 150 -3.67 -0.74 -35.41
C THR A 150 -3.77 -1.75 -34.25
N GLY A 151 -4.72 -1.66 -33.33
CA GLY A 151 -6.16 -1.88 -33.50
C GLY A 151 -6.50 -3.26 -32.92
N LYS A 152 -7.30 -3.31 -31.83
CA LYS A 152 -8.72 -3.72 -31.84
C LYS A 152 -8.86 -5.25 -32.06
N ASP A 153 -9.52 -6.02 -31.21
CA ASP A 153 -10.99 -6.07 -31.11
C ASP A 153 -11.44 -6.90 -29.88
N GLU A 154 -12.47 -6.42 -29.18
CA GLU A 154 -13.54 -7.20 -28.53
C GLU A 154 -14.53 -7.69 -29.61
N PRO A 155 -15.63 -8.42 -29.33
CA PRO A 155 -15.98 -9.48 -28.35
C PRO A 155 -16.72 -10.67 -29.03
N GLU A 156 -17.09 -11.72 -28.27
CA GLU A 156 -18.36 -12.52 -28.31
C GLU A 156 -18.16 -13.86 -27.56
N LYS A 157 -18.96 -14.15 -26.52
CA LYS A 157 -20.19 -14.97 -26.48
C LYS A 157 -20.04 -16.40 -27.01
N ASP A 158 -20.31 -17.39 -26.16
CA ASP A 158 -21.45 -18.30 -26.39
C ASP A 158 -21.83 -19.09 -25.13
N ASP A 159 -23.12 -19.39 -25.08
CA ASP A 159 -23.91 -20.10 -24.09
C ASP A 159 -23.55 -21.60 -23.97
N ASP A 160 -23.84 -22.23 -22.82
CA ASP A 160 -24.45 -23.57 -22.87
C ASP A 160 -25.25 -23.92 -21.60
N GLU A 161 -26.29 -24.69 -21.86
CA GLU A 161 -27.52 -24.93 -21.09
C GLU A 161 -27.49 -26.34 -20.43
N LYS A 162 -28.53 -26.64 -19.62
CA LYS A 162 -28.96 -27.95 -19.06
C LYS A 162 -28.24 -28.52 -17.82
N LYS A 163 -28.93 -29.17 -16.86
CA LYS A 163 -30.18 -29.94 -16.92
C LYS A 163 -30.83 -30.12 -15.53
N ASP A 164 -32.14 -30.26 -15.52
CA ASP A 164 -33.00 -30.74 -14.43
C ASP A 164 -32.64 -32.15 -13.94
N ASP A 165 -32.81 -32.40 -12.64
CA ASP A 165 -33.43 -33.60 -12.01
C ASP A 165 -33.75 -33.32 -10.53
#